data_AF-A0A2K2TYI7-F1
#
_entry.id   AF-A0A2K2TYI7-F1
#
_cell.length_a   1.000
_cell.length_b   1.000
_cell.length_c   1.000
_cell.angle_alpha   90.00
_cell.angle_beta   90.00
_cell.angle_gamma   90.00
#
_symmetry.space_group_name_H-M   'P 1'
#
loop_
_entity.id
_entity.type
_entity.pdbx_description
1 polymer ?
#
loop_
_entity_poly.entity_id
_entity_poly.type
_entity_poly.pdbx_seq_one_letter_code
_entity_poly.pdbx_strand_id
1 'polypeptide(L)'
;MQAIFEHKPDFRFRDFVIEKTVELPEEEFRQMLHHPMGEQDFIKNNRELMKQDDKGIYHCMLVTGEGRPDGLLVESEGYGYARYASYVPEATALRYPSLAKMNQELAAAVEFIVRDGISQTREGNWSLSFMELEEKNGLHVKDRPFLQELLDCMLSERPEVAEVQIEDDRFDVCYHLDFCANCREETEENEAEEKRLAKNHQTRLSDLLTTHWENVHLLYEDMDAVPHTIAELDSNTLTAEGKEAWADVLGAQVVRVYDGFYGLQVELTGVRGSRIEAFAAMLGGYCSVDEYEAWVNEEDDQNDLAMTET
;
A
#
# COMPACT_ATOMS: atom_id res chain seq x y z
N MET A 1 7.02 20.50 21.53
CA MET A 1 7.22 19.94 22.89
C MET A 1 8.68 19.99 23.27
N GLN A 2 8.98 20.10 24.57
CA GLN A 2 10.34 20.02 25.13
C GLN A 2 10.43 18.83 26.09
N ALA A 3 11.64 18.31 26.31
CA ALA A 3 11.88 17.23 27.26
C ALA A 3 13.28 17.38 27.89
N ILE A 4 13.44 16.90 29.13
CA ILE A 4 14.71 16.86 29.84
C ILE A 4 15.28 15.44 29.76
N PHE A 5 16.53 15.33 29.32
CA PHE A 5 17.26 14.06 29.28
C PHE A 5 18.35 14.07 30.33
N GLU A 6 18.21 13.22 31.35
CA GLU A 6 19.25 12.96 32.34
C GLU A 6 19.72 11.52 32.20
N HIS A 7 21.02 11.29 32.30
CA HIS A 7 21.55 9.93 32.33
C HIS A 7 21.10 9.25 33.64
N LYS A 8 20.12 8.35 33.54
CA LYS A 8 19.56 7.60 34.67
C LYS A 8 19.71 6.10 34.39
N PRO A 9 20.20 5.32 35.37
CA PRO A 9 20.36 3.88 35.20
C PRO A 9 19.02 3.11 35.19
N ASP A 10 17.97 3.68 35.81
CA ASP A 10 16.62 3.11 35.90
C ASP A 10 15.55 4.19 36.07
N PHE A 11 14.35 3.98 35.51
CA PHE A 11 13.17 4.83 35.76
C PHE A 11 12.33 4.22 36.89
N ARG A 12 12.33 4.87 38.07
CA ARG A 12 11.50 4.48 39.20
C ARG A 12 10.24 5.33 39.23
N PHE A 13 9.14 4.78 38.72
CA PHE A 13 7.84 5.44 38.78
C PHE A 13 7.32 5.50 40.22
N ARG A 14 6.68 6.63 40.56
CA ARG A 14 6.05 6.89 41.85
C ARG A 14 4.65 7.41 41.59
N ASP A 15 3.70 6.94 42.39
CA ASP A 15 2.37 7.52 42.43
C ASP A 15 2.44 8.92 43.07
N PHE A 16 1.63 9.83 42.57
CA PHE A 16 1.57 11.19 43.07
C PHE A 16 0.14 11.72 43.11
N VAL A 17 -0.07 12.73 43.95
CA VAL A 17 -1.30 13.52 44.04
C VAL A 17 -0.92 15.00 43.99
N ILE A 18 -1.69 15.78 43.23
CA ILE A 18 -1.51 17.23 43.18
C ILE A 18 -2.37 17.86 44.28
N GLU A 19 -1.73 18.36 45.33
CA GLU A 19 -2.40 19.05 46.44
C GLU A 19 -2.75 20.50 46.07
N LYS A 20 -1.92 21.12 45.22
CA LYS A 20 -2.11 22.51 44.81
C LYS A 20 -1.48 22.78 43.45
N THR A 21 -2.14 23.60 42.65
CA THR A 21 -1.58 24.16 41.42
C THR A 21 -1.27 25.64 41.62
N VAL A 22 -0.09 26.09 41.18
CA VAL A 22 0.34 27.49 41.19
C VAL A 22 0.74 27.89 39.78
N GLU A 23 0.18 28.98 39.29
CA GLU A 23 0.55 29.57 38.01
C GLU A 23 1.44 30.79 38.27
N LEU A 24 2.62 30.79 37.67
CA LEU A 24 3.61 31.86 37.76
C LEU A 24 3.62 32.66 36.45
N PRO A 25 4.02 33.94 36.48
CA PRO A 25 4.39 34.67 35.27
C PRO A 25 5.45 33.89 34.48
N GLU A 26 5.39 33.96 33.14
CA GLU A 26 6.26 33.17 32.26
C GLU A 26 7.75 33.32 32.59
N GLU A 27 8.19 34.55 32.90
CA GLU A 27 9.58 34.86 33.27
C GLU A 27 10.02 34.18 34.57
N GLU A 28 9.17 34.21 35.60
CA GLU A 28 9.45 33.57 36.89
C GLU A 28 9.51 32.05 36.75
N PHE A 29 8.57 31.47 35.98
CA PHE A 29 8.60 30.05 35.68
C PHE A 29 9.86 29.65 34.91
N ARG A 30 10.28 30.45 33.93
CA ARG A 30 11.52 30.20 33.18
C ARG A 30 12.74 30.26 34.08
N GLN A 31 12.81 31.23 34.99
CA GLN A 31 13.89 31.33 35.98
C GLN A 31 13.91 30.12 36.91
N MET A 32 12.75 29.64 37.34
CA MET A 32 12.62 28.42 38.15
C MET A 32 13.14 27.19 37.41
N LEU A 33 12.83 27.03 36.11
CA LEU A 33 13.36 25.94 35.29
C LEU A 33 14.89 25.98 35.19
N HIS A 34 15.49 27.18 35.10
CA HIS A 34 16.95 27.35 35.07
C HIS A 34 17.61 27.16 36.44
N HIS A 35 16.92 27.48 37.52
CA HIS A 35 17.45 27.45 38.88
C HIS A 35 16.47 26.78 39.87
N PRO A 36 16.18 25.47 39.71
CA PRO A 36 15.17 24.77 40.53
C PRO A 36 15.54 24.69 42.02
N MET A 37 16.84 24.81 42.34
CA MET A 37 17.37 24.85 43.71
C MET A 37 17.31 26.24 44.34
N GLY A 38 16.83 27.27 43.62
CA GLY A 38 16.62 28.60 44.16
C GLY A 38 15.45 28.63 45.15
N GLU A 39 15.60 29.37 46.25
CA GLU A 39 14.53 29.57 47.24
C GLU A 39 13.38 30.40 46.64
N GLN A 40 12.16 29.88 46.73
CA GLN A 40 10.94 30.44 46.18
C GLN A 40 9.88 30.58 47.26
N ASP A 41 9.33 31.78 47.44
CA ASP A 41 8.40 32.04 48.53
C ASP A 41 7.09 31.26 48.41
N PHE A 42 6.61 31.01 47.19
CA PHE A 42 5.43 30.16 47.00
C PHE A 42 5.68 28.71 47.42
N ILE A 43 6.91 28.18 47.30
CA ILE A 43 7.24 26.84 47.80
C ILE A 43 7.26 26.86 49.33
N LYS A 44 7.93 27.87 49.93
CA LYS A 44 8.00 28.01 51.39
C LYS A 44 6.62 28.08 52.04
N ASN A 45 5.72 28.85 51.44
CA ASN A 45 4.37 29.07 51.96
C ASN A 45 3.47 27.84 51.86
N ASN A 46 3.87 26.81 51.11
CA ASN A 46 3.07 25.60 50.87
C ASN A 46 3.83 24.30 51.23
N ARG A 47 4.91 24.38 52.03
CA ARG A 47 5.73 23.22 52.47
C ARG A 47 4.91 22.07 53.04
N GLU A 48 3.90 22.39 53.84
CA GLU A 48 3.06 21.39 54.52
C GLU A 48 2.22 20.52 53.57
N LEU A 49 2.02 20.99 52.33
CA LEU A 49 1.28 20.27 51.29
C LEU A 49 2.18 19.28 50.52
N MET A 50 3.49 19.39 50.64
CA MET A 50 4.45 18.56 49.93
C MET A 50 5.11 17.58 50.90
N LYS A 51 4.90 16.28 50.66
CA LYS A 51 5.49 15.20 51.44
C LYS A 51 5.28 13.86 50.74
N GLN A 52 6.01 12.84 51.19
CA GLN A 52 5.64 11.45 50.93
C GLN A 52 4.73 10.95 52.06
N ASP A 53 3.62 10.30 51.72
CA ASP A 53 2.77 9.63 52.71
C ASP A 53 3.30 8.25 53.13
N ASP A 54 2.60 7.61 54.06
CA ASP A 54 2.90 6.28 54.58
C ASP A 54 2.69 5.15 53.57
N LYS A 55 2.01 5.42 52.45
CA LYS A 55 1.85 4.49 51.31
C LYS A 55 2.90 4.70 50.23
N GLY A 56 3.77 5.71 50.39
CA GLY A 56 4.81 6.06 49.44
C GLY A 56 4.33 6.96 48.29
N ILE A 57 3.11 7.50 48.37
CA ILE A 57 2.53 8.46 47.41
C ILE A 57 3.14 9.83 47.67
N TYR A 58 3.58 10.47 46.58
CA TYR A 58 4.12 11.83 46.64
C TYR A 58 2.98 12.85 46.55
N HIS A 59 2.81 13.63 47.60
CA HIS A 59 1.98 14.81 47.58
C HIS A 59 2.80 15.96 47.00
N CYS A 60 2.39 16.45 45.84
CA CYS A 60 3.13 17.42 45.04
C CYS A 60 2.33 18.71 44.83
N MET A 61 3.07 19.76 44.50
CA MET A 61 2.52 20.94 43.85
C MET A 61 2.77 20.88 42.35
N LEU A 62 1.78 21.27 41.55
CA LEU A 62 1.97 21.53 40.12
C LEU A 62 2.25 23.03 39.93
N VAL A 63 3.41 23.35 39.37
CA VAL A 63 3.77 24.74 39.02
C VAL A 63 3.72 24.89 37.51
N THR A 64 2.99 25.87 37.00
CA THR A 64 2.90 26.17 35.56
C THR A 64 3.30 27.61 35.28
N GLY A 65 3.73 27.88 34.05
CA GLY A 65 3.92 29.25 33.57
C GLY A 65 2.70 29.76 32.82
N GLU A 66 2.41 31.05 32.92
CA GLU A 66 1.36 31.71 32.12
C GLU A 66 1.60 31.47 30.62
N GLY A 67 0.55 31.06 29.90
CA GLY A 67 0.60 30.82 28.45
C GLY A 67 1.39 29.58 28.02
N ARG A 68 1.82 28.73 28.97
CA ARG A 68 2.63 27.54 28.68
C ARG A 68 1.84 26.23 28.86
N PRO A 69 2.02 25.24 27.97
CA PRO A 69 1.38 23.93 28.12
C PRO A 69 2.09 23.04 29.15
N ASP A 70 3.37 23.31 29.43
CA ASP A 70 4.22 22.53 30.32
C ASP A 70 4.16 23.00 31.78
N GLY A 71 4.69 22.16 32.66
CA GLY A 71 4.70 22.42 34.09
C GLY A 71 5.77 21.60 34.82
N LEU A 72 5.86 21.83 36.13
CA LEU A 72 6.77 21.15 37.03
C LEU A 72 6.00 20.59 38.22
N LEU A 73 6.06 19.27 38.41
CA LEU A 73 5.65 18.67 39.68
C LEU A 73 6.78 18.90 40.68
N VAL A 74 6.45 19.44 41.86
CA VAL A 74 7.39 19.76 42.92
C VAL A 74 7.00 19.06 44.20
N GLU A 75 7.97 18.39 44.80
CA GLU A 75 7.94 17.97 46.19
C GLU A 75 9.18 18.55 46.87
N SER A 76 8.99 19.36 47.91
CA SER A 76 10.09 20.13 48.49
C SER A 76 10.77 19.45 49.67
N GLU A 77 10.24 18.34 50.19
CA GLU A 77 10.65 17.67 51.44
C GLU A 77 10.72 18.67 52.62
N GLY A 78 9.80 19.63 52.63
CA GLY A 78 9.79 20.72 53.59
C GLY A 78 10.95 21.70 53.42
N TYR A 79 11.56 21.85 52.23
CA TYR A 79 12.46 22.95 51.84
C TYR A 79 11.72 24.09 51.11
N GLY A 80 12.39 25.22 50.89
CA GLY A 80 11.83 26.36 50.15
C GLY A 80 12.20 26.39 48.67
N TYR A 81 12.76 25.32 48.13
CA TYR A 81 13.12 25.15 46.72
C TYR A 81 12.58 23.80 46.20
N ALA A 82 12.64 23.57 44.88
CA ALA A 82 12.13 22.35 44.26
C ALA A 82 13.11 21.18 44.39
N ARG A 83 13.20 20.61 45.60
CA ARG A 83 14.16 19.55 45.94
C ARG A 83 13.98 18.29 45.10
N TYR A 84 12.76 17.82 44.94
CA TYR A 84 12.39 16.87 43.91
C TYR A 84 11.48 17.56 42.91
N ALA A 85 11.80 17.39 41.64
CA ALA A 85 11.05 18.00 40.57
C ALA A 85 10.93 17.02 39.39
N SER A 86 9.76 17.00 38.76
CA SER A 86 9.54 16.30 37.50
C SER A 86 8.95 17.25 36.49
N TYR A 87 9.62 17.40 35.35
CA TYR A 87 9.13 18.18 34.24
C TYR A 87 7.98 17.45 33.54
N VAL A 88 6.89 18.17 33.27
CA VAL A 88 5.68 17.66 32.63
C VAL A 88 5.43 18.44 31.35
N PRO A 89 5.62 17.84 30.16
CA PRO A 89 5.42 18.54 28.89
C PRO A 89 3.98 19.03 28.66
N GLU A 90 2.98 18.29 29.17
CA GLU A 90 1.55 18.59 29.04
C GLU A 90 0.87 18.62 30.41
N ALA A 91 1.04 19.73 31.13
CA ALA A 91 0.55 19.90 32.49
C ALA A 91 -0.97 20.13 32.59
N THR A 92 -1.59 20.62 31.52
CA THR A 92 -3.04 20.90 31.46
C THR A 92 -3.87 19.65 31.73
N ALA A 93 -3.45 18.49 31.20
CA ALA A 93 -4.14 17.22 31.42
C ALA A 93 -4.10 16.77 32.88
N LEU A 94 -3.03 17.11 33.63
CA LEU A 94 -2.94 16.81 35.06
C LEU A 94 -3.86 17.71 35.89
N ARG A 95 -4.12 18.94 35.45
CA ARG A 95 -5.03 19.88 36.11
C ARG A 95 -6.49 19.46 35.96
N TYR A 96 -6.85 18.82 34.86
CA TYR A 96 -8.23 18.43 34.53
C TYR A 96 -8.33 16.94 34.23
N PRO A 97 -8.63 16.09 35.23
CA PRO A 97 -8.80 14.65 35.02
C PRO A 97 -9.84 14.28 33.96
N SER A 98 -10.87 15.12 33.79
CA SER A 98 -11.87 14.97 32.73
C SER A 98 -11.27 15.13 31.32
N LEU A 99 -10.32 16.04 31.14
CA LEU A 99 -9.60 16.21 29.88
C LEU A 99 -8.69 15.02 29.60
N ALA A 100 -7.97 14.54 30.63
CA ALA A 100 -7.16 13.33 30.49
C ALA A 100 -7.99 12.11 30.09
N LYS A 101 -9.18 11.94 30.69
CA LYS A 101 -10.13 10.87 30.31
C LYS A 101 -10.62 11.03 28.87
N MET A 102 -11.00 12.24 28.47
CA MET A 102 -11.44 12.53 27.10
C MET A 102 -10.33 12.23 26.07
N ASN A 103 -9.08 12.62 26.36
CA ASN A 103 -7.93 12.31 25.50
C ASN A 103 -7.75 10.79 25.31
N GLN A 104 -7.92 10.01 26.38
CA GLN A 104 -7.85 8.54 26.31
C GLN A 104 -8.98 7.95 25.47
N GLU A 105 -10.22 8.45 25.65
CA GLU A 105 -11.39 8.00 24.89
C GLU A 105 -11.26 8.31 23.40
N LEU A 106 -10.82 9.53 23.04
CA LEU A 106 -10.56 9.93 21.66
C LEU A 106 -9.44 9.11 21.02
N ALA A 107 -8.31 8.93 21.72
CA ALA A 107 -7.21 8.11 21.21
C ALA A 107 -7.64 6.65 20.99
N ALA A 108 -8.44 6.09 21.90
CA ALA A 108 -8.97 4.74 21.75
C ALA A 108 -9.95 4.62 20.57
N ALA A 109 -10.76 5.66 20.31
CA ALA A 109 -11.65 5.72 19.15
C ALA A 109 -10.87 5.70 17.84
N VAL A 110 -9.84 6.55 17.71
CA VAL A 110 -8.98 6.60 16.51
C VAL A 110 -8.28 5.27 16.26
N GLU A 111 -7.68 4.68 17.30
CA GLU A 111 -7.01 3.38 17.18
C GLU A 111 -7.99 2.27 16.79
N PHE A 112 -9.21 2.30 17.32
CA PHE A 112 -10.27 1.38 16.90
C PHE A 112 -10.62 1.56 15.43
N ILE A 113 -10.94 2.77 14.99
CA ILE A 113 -11.33 3.07 13.60
C ILE A 113 -10.28 2.56 12.63
N VAL A 114 -9.01 2.92 12.85
CA VAL A 114 -7.90 2.53 11.98
C VAL A 114 -7.73 1.03 11.96
N ARG A 115 -7.59 0.39 13.13
CA ARG A 115 -7.34 -1.05 13.21
C ARG A 115 -8.47 -1.87 12.62
N ASP A 116 -9.70 -1.48 12.89
CA ASP A 116 -10.89 -2.15 12.36
C ASP A 116 -10.94 -2.00 10.83
N GLY A 117 -10.80 -0.76 10.34
CA GLY A 117 -10.87 -0.45 8.92
C GLY A 117 -9.81 -1.16 8.07
N ILE A 118 -8.53 -1.08 8.44
CA ILE A 118 -7.44 -1.74 7.67
C ILE A 118 -7.57 -3.27 7.66
N SER A 119 -8.19 -3.85 8.70
CA SER A 119 -8.37 -5.30 8.82
C SER A 119 -9.58 -5.83 8.07
N GLN A 120 -10.57 -4.98 7.81
CA GLN A 120 -11.83 -5.38 7.18
C GLN A 120 -11.97 -4.91 5.73
N THR A 121 -11.35 -3.79 5.36
CA THR A 121 -11.46 -3.26 4.00
C THR A 121 -10.79 -4.17 2.97
N ARG A 122 -11.38 -4.21 1.76
CA ARG A 122 -10.87 -4.92 0.57
C ARG A 122 -10.48 -3.97 -0.56
N GLU A 123 -10.99 -2.74 -0.52
CA GLU A 123 -10.75 -1.73 -1.54
C GLU A 123 -10.04 -0.48 -0.98
N GLY A 124 -9.70 -0.49 0.31
CA GLY A 124 -9.10 0.64 1.02
C GLY A 124 -10.12 1.61 1.64
N ASN A 125 -11.40 1.52 1.28
CA ASN A 125 -12.45 2.36 1.87
C ASN A 125 -13.15 1.63 3.03
N TRP A 126 -13.49 2.37 4.08
CA TRP A 126 -14.21 1.87 5.24
C TRP A 126 -15.20 2.90 5.76
N SER A 127 -16.40 2.46 6.10
CA SER A 127 -17.46 3.32 6.64
C SER A 127 -17.81 2.85 8.04
N LEU A 128 -17.84 3.77 9.00
CA LEU A 128 -18.23 3.50 10.38
C LEU A 128 -19.28 4.51 10.84
N SER A 129 -20.45 4.05 11.26
CA SER A 129 -21.48 4.94 11.78
C SER A 129 -21.14 5.45 13.19
N PHE A 130 -21.67 6.62 13.55
CA PHE A 130 -21.54 7.17 14.91
C PHE A 130 -22.13 6.25 15.98
N MET A 131 -23.20 5.51 15.63
CA MET A 131 -23.84 4.54 16.52
C MET A 131 -22.90 3.36 16.80
N GLU A 132 -22.28 2.79 15.78
CA GLU A 132 -21.31 1.69 15.94
C GLU A 132 -20.10 2.13 16.76
N LEU A 133 -19.59 3.35 16.53
CA LEU A 133 -18.49 3.89 17.33
C LEU A 133 -18.89 4.03 18.82
N GLU A 134 -20.09 4.53 19.10
CA GLU A 134 -20.60 4.65 20.47
C GLU A 134 -20.78 3.27 21.13
N GLU A 135 -21.29 2.26 20.42
CA GLU A 135 -21.44 0.90 20.95
C GLU A 135 -20.10 0.25 21.29
N LYS A 136 -19.05 0.50 20.49
CA LYS A 136 -17.73 -0.12 20.66
C LYS A 136 -16.84 0.61 21.66
N ASN A 137 -16.91 1.94 21.67
CA ASN A 137 -15.96 2.77 22.41
C ASN A 137 -16.63 3.62 23.51
N GLY A 138 -17.96 3.68 23.56
CA GLY A 138 -18.72 4.53 24.49
C GLY A 138 -18.63 6.02 24.18
N LEU A 139 -18.02 6.41 23.05
CA LEU A 139 -17.83 7.79 22.67
C LEU A 139 -19.00 8.28 21.81
N HIS A 140 -19.89 9.05 22.44
CA HIS A 140 -20.99 9.70 21.74
C HIS A 140 -20.50 10.95 21.00
N VAL A 141 -20.48 10.89 19.66
CA VAL A 141 -20.04 11.97 18.77
C VAL A 141 -21.19 12.65 18.01
N LYS A 142 -22.40 12.07 18.02
CA LYS A 142 -23.56 12.66 17.37
C LYS A 142 -23.90 14.00 18.01
N ASP A 143 -24.26 14.97 17.16
CA ASP A 143 -24.55 16.36 17.55
C ASP A 143 -23.38 17.07 18.28
N ARG A 144 -22.14 16.58 18.12
CA ARG A 144 -20.93 17.14 18.73
C ARG A 144 -19.87 17.45 17.67
N PRO A 145 -20.04 18.53 16.88
CA PRO A 145 -19.17 18.86 15.75
C PRO A 145 -17.70 19.03 16.16
N PHE A 146 -17.44 19.58 17.35
CA PHE A 146 -16.07 19.70 17.86
C PHE A 146 -15.37 18.35 18.04
N LEU A 147 -16.07 17.31 18.51
CA LEU A 147 -15.47 15.98 18.66
C LEU A 147 -15.29 15.29 17.30
N GLN A 148 -16.22 15.54 16.37
CA GLN A 148 -16.12 15.03 14.99
C GLN A 148 -14.90 15.63 14.28
N GLU A 149 -14.73 16.96 14.32
CA GLU A 149 -13.58 17.67 13.73
C GLU A 149 -12.25 17.29 14.41
N LEU A 150 -12.26 17.06 15.72
CA LEU A 150 -11.05 16.61 16.42
C LEU A 150 -10.67 15.18 16.02
N LEU A 151 -11.65 14.27 15.90
CA LEU A 151 -11.40 12.91 15.40
C LEU A 151 -10.93 12.91 13.95
N ASP A 152 -11.49 13.78 13.10
CA ASP A 152 -11.03 14.01 11.73
C ASP A 152 -9.54 14.40 11.67
N CYS A 153 -9.15 15.39 12.48
CA CYS A 153 -7.75 15.79 12.62
C CYS A 153 -6.87 14.61 13.06
N MET A 154 -7.26 13.92 14.14
CA MET A 154 -6.47 12.83 14.70
C MET A 154 -6.36 11.62 13.76
N LEU A 155 -7.40 11.33 12.98
CA LEU A 155 -7.38 10.30 11.93
C LEU A 155 -6.48 10.74 10.77
N SER A 156 -6.56 11.98 10.33
CA SER A 156 -5.72 12.52 9.25
C SER A 156 -4.23 12.59 9.61
N GLU A 157 -3.89 12.62 10.89
CA GLU A 157 -2.51 12.53 11.38
C GLU A 157 -1.94 11.09 11.31
N ARG A 158 -2.79 10.08 11.06
CA ARG A 158 -2.38 8.68 10.99
C ARG A 158 -1.74 8.36 9.64
N PRO A 159 -0.56 7.71 9.63
CA PRO A 159 0.09 7.33 8.37
C PRO A 159 -0.70 6.30 7.55
N GLU A 160 -1.62 5.57 8.17
CA GLU A 160 -2.48 4.60 7.49
C GLU A 160 -3.63 5.27 6.71
N VAL A 161 -4.03 6.49 7.08
CA VAL A 161 -5.22 7.18 6.60
C VAL A 161 -4.84 8.15 5.47
N ALA A 162 -5.51 8.03 4.33
CA ALA A 162 -5.34 8.89 3.17
C ALA A 162 -6.33 10.06 3.16
N GLU A 163 -7.58 9.80 3.53
CA GLU A 163 -8.66 10.79 3.54
C GLU A 163 -9.74 10.38 4.56
N VAL A 164 -10.41 11.38 5.14
CA VAL A 164 -11.56 11.20 6.03
C VAL A 164 -12.68 12.12 5.55
N GLN A 165 -13.90 11.60 5.50
CA GLN A 165 -15.11 12.33 5.18
C GLN A 165 -16.15 12.04 6.27
N ILE A 166 -16.89 13.08 6.66
CA ILE A 166 -17.93 12.98 7.68
C ILE A 166 -19.23 13.49 7.07
N GLU A 167 -20.07 12.55 6.64
CA GLU A 167 -21.41 12.81 6.12
C GLU A 167 -22.40 11.84 6.79
N ASP A 168 -23.70 12.06 6.72
CA ASP A 168 -24.74 11.09 7.11
C ASP A 168 -24.51 10.29 8.42
N ASP A 169 -24.09 10.97 9.49
CA ASP A 169 -23.79 10.39 10.81
C ASP A 169 -22.77 9.23 10.77
N ARG A 170 -21.77 9.30 9.89
CA ARG A 170 -20.71 8.29 9.73
C ARG A 170 -19.35 8.93 9.44
N PHE A 171 -18.31 8.17 9.73
CA PHE A 171 -16.95 8.40 9.23
C PHE A 171 -16.71 7.50 8.04
N ASP A 172 -16.42 8.10 6.89
CA ASP A 172 -15.94 7.41 5.70
C ASP A 172 -14.43 7.64 5.61
N VAL A 173 -13.65 6.57 5.76
CA VAL A 173 -12.19 6.62 5.88
C VAL A 173 -11.57 5.86 4.71
N CYS A 174 -10.69 6.54 3.99
CA CYS A 174 -9.87 5.95 2.94
C CYS A 174 -8.49 5.65 3.51
N TYR A 175 -8.04 4.40 3.39
CA TYR A 175 -6.73 3.96 3.84
C TYR A 175 -5.77 3.79 2.68
N HIS A 176 -4.49 3.99 2.96
CA HIS A 176 -3.43 3.58 2.05
C HIS A 176 -3.40 2.05 1.94
N LEU A 177 -3.50 1.52 0.71
CA LEU A 177 -3.60 0.08 0.44
C LEU A 177 -2.42 -0.74 1.00
N ASP A 178 -1.26 -0.11 1.18
CA ASP A 178 -0.07 -0.73 1.78
C ASP A 178 -0.27 -1.18 3.24
N PHE A 179 -1.30 -0.67 3.91
CA PHE A 179 -1.65 -1.05 5.27
C PHE A 179 -2.82 -2.04 5.34
N CYS A 180 -3.49 -2.33 4.21
CA CYS A 180 -4.69 -3.15 4.16
C CYS A 180 -4.35 -4.59 3.72
N ALA A 181 -4.46 -5.55 4.65
CA ALA A 181 -4.06 -6.93 4.39
C ALA A 181 -4.89 -7.62 3.30
N ASN A 182 -6.22 -7.46 3.35
CA ASN A 182 -7.12 -8.15 2.42
C ASN A 182 -7.03 -7.61 0.98
N CYS A 183 -6.66 -6.34 0.80
CA CYS A 183 -6.47 -5.76 -0.54
C CYS A 183 -5.28 -6.41 -1.28
N ARG A 184 -4.24 -6.81 -0.53
CA ARG A 184 -3.07 -7.50 -1.10
C ARG A 184 -3.43 -8.92 -1.53
N GLU A 185 -4.18 -9.64 -0.72
CA GLU A 185 -4.61 -11.01 -1.01
C GLU A 185 -5.47 -11.08 -2.28
N GLU A 186 -6.47 -10.19 -2.46
CA GLU A 186 -7.28 -10.17 -3.67
C GLU A 186 -6.46 -9.80 -4.92
N THR A 187 -5.46 -8.92 -4.81
CA THR A 187 -4.59 -8.57 -5.93
C THR A 187 -3.72 -9.75 -6.36
N GLU A 188 -3.13 -10.47 -5.39
CA GLU A 188 -2.31 -11.65 -5.65
C GLU A 188 -3.13 -12.83 -6.22
N GLU A 189 -4.36 -13.04 -5.73
CA GLU A 189 -5.29 -14.04 -6.25
C GLU A 189 -5.75 -13.70 -7.68
N ASN A 190 -6.12 -12.45 -7.95
CA ASN A 190 -6.52 -11.99 -9.28
C ASN A 190 -5.36 -12.07 -10.28
N GLU A 191 -4.15 -11.65 -9.90
CA GLU A 191 -2.97 -11.80 -10.75
C GLU A 191 -2.63 -13.27 -11.01
N ALA A 192 -2.81 -14.14 -10.03
CA ALA A 192 -2.61 -15.58 -10.19
C ALA A 192 -3.68 -16.20 -11.10
N GLU A 193 -4.93 -15.75 -11.02
CA GLU A 193 -6.03 -16.21 -11.87
C GLU A 193 -5.91 -15.70 -13.32
N GLU A 194 -5.51 -14.43 -13.52
CA GLU A 194 -5.17 -13.89 -14.84
C GLU A 194 -3.98 -14.62 -15.45
N LYS A 195 -2.92 -14.89 -14.68
CA LYS A 195 -1.78 -15.71 -15.14
C LYS A 195 -2.21 -17.15 -15.49
N ARG A 196 -3.23 -17.71 -14.81
CA ARG A 196 -3.80 -19.03 -15.13
C ARG A 196 -4.69 -19.01 -16.37
N LEU A 197 -5.51 -17.97 -16.56
CA LEU A 197 -6.35 -17.78 -17.75
C LEU A 197 -5.50 -17.50 -19.00
N ALA A 198 -4.47 -16.67 -18.90
CA ALA A 198 -3.52 -16.38 -19.98
C ALA A 198 -2.73 -17.62 -20.41
N LYS A 199 -2.47 -18.55 -19.49
CA LYS A 199 -1.84 -19.84 -19.80
C LYS A 199 -2.78 -20.82 -20.51
N ASN A 200 -4.09 -20.66 -20.39
CA ASN A 200 -5.09 -21.54 -21.00
C ASN A 200 -5.61 -21.06 -22.37
N HIS A 201 -5.42 -19.79 -22.75
CA HIS A 201 -5.80 -19.22 -24.05
C HIS A 201 -4.59 -18.87 -24.92
N GLN A 202 -3.61 -19.77 -25.02
CA GLN A 202 -2.49 -19.58 -25.95
C GLN A 202 -2.94 -19.88 -27.38
N THR A 203 -3.17 -18.84 -28.18
CA THR A 203 -3.41 -18.95 -29.63
C THR A 203 -2.22 -19.67 -30.28
N ARG A 204 -2.48 -20.75 -30.99
CA ARG A 204 -1.45 -21.51 -31.72
C ARG A 204 -1.33 -21.02 -33.15
N LEU A 205 -0.19 -21.29 -33.79
CA LEU A 205 -0.01 -20.97 -35.21
C LEU A 205 -1.10 -21.64 -36.06
N SER A 206 -1.49 -22.87 -35.74
CA SER A 206 -2.59 -23.58 -36.40
C SER A 206 -3.92 -22.84 -36.36
N ASP A 207 -4.17 -22.06 -35.29
CA ASP A 207 -5.41 -21.32 -35.12
C ASP A 207 -5.45 -20.10 -36.05
N LEU A 208 -4.29 -19.56 -36.46
CA LEU A 208 -4.20 -18.48 -37.44
C LEU A 208 -4.46 -18.97 -38.87
N LEU A 209 -4.20 -20.25 -39.16
CA LEU A 209 -4.36 -20.82 -40.51
C LEU A 209 -5.81 -20.90 -40.98
N THR A 210 -6.80 -20.58 -40.14
CA THR A 210 -8.20 -20.43 -40.57
C THR A 210 -8.40 -19.24 -41.52
N THR A 211 -7.42 -18.34 -41.59
CA THR A 211 -7.40 -17.18 -42.48
C THR A 211 -6.32 -17.37 -43.54
N HIS A 212 -6.54 -16.82 -44.73
CA HIS A 212 -5.54 -16.77 -45.79
C HIS A 212 -4.53 -15.65 -45.52
N TRP A 213 -3.26 -15.99 -45.41
CA TRP A 213 -2.19 -15.01 -45.17
C TRP A 213 -1.20 -14.98 -46.32
N GLU A 214 -0.80 -13.77 -46.71
CA GLU A 214 0.16 -13.53 -47.78
C GLU A 214 1.39 -12.80 -47.26
N ASN A 215 2.58 -13.12 -47.79
CA ASN A 215 3.85 -12.47 -47.49
C ASN A 215 4.17 -12.43 -45.97
N VAL A 216 4.00 -13.57 -45.30
CA VAL A 216 4.20 -13.70 -43.85
C VAL A 216 5.64 -14.09 -43.51
N HIS A 217 6.13 -13.55 -42.40
CA HIS A 217 7.43 -13.91 -41.81
C HIS A 217 7.22 -14.47 -40.41
N LEU A 218 7.74 -15.68 -40.16
CA LEU A 218 7.71 -16.29 -38.83
C LEU A 218 9.00 -15.95 -38.08
N LEU A 219 8.86 -15.41 -36.88
CA LEU A 219 9.96 -14.98 -36.02
C LEU A 219 9.99 -15.77 -34.71
N TYR A 220 11.15 -15.80 -34.06
CA TYR A 220 11.35 -16.36 -32.74
C TYR A 220 12.35 -15.51 -31.94
N GLU A 221 12.38 -15.72 -30.62
CA GLU A 221 13.27 -14.98 -29.71
C GLU A 221 14.74 -15.15 -30.09
N ASP A 222 15.50 -14.05 -30.13
CA ASP A 222 16.92 -14.00 -30.51
C ASP A 222 17.24 -14.47 -31.95
N MET A 223 16.31 -14.29 -32.90
CA MET A 223 16.60 -14.51 -34.31
C MET A 223 17.64 -13.50 -34.85
N ASP A 224 18.84 -13.99 -35.15
CA ASP A 224 19.91 -13.21 -35.83
C ASP A 224 19.88 -13.36 -37.36
N ALA A 225 19.11 -14.32 -37.89
CA ALA A 225 18.99 -14.60 -39.32
C ALA A 225 17.91 -13.74 -40.00
N VAL A 226 18.04 -13.53 -41.32
CA VAL A 226 16.96 -12.92 -42.12
C VAL A 226 15.84 -13.96 -42.29
N PRO A 227 14.59 -13.67 -41.89
CA PRO A 227 13.49 -14.62 -42.02
C PRO A 227 13.14 -14.88 -43.49
N HIS A 228 12.71 -16.10 -43.79
CA HIS A 228 12.19 -16.45 -45.12
C HIS A 228 10.76 -15.89 -45.26
N THR A 229 10.46 -15.30 -46.42
CA THR A 229 9.10 -14.89 -46.78
C THR A 229 8.29 -16.11 -47.19
N ILE A 230 7.16 -16.33 -46.53
CA ILE A 230 6.17 -17.32 -46.92
C ILE A 230 5.15 -16.61 -47.81
N ALA A 231 5.06 -17.05 -49.06
CA ALA A 231 4.17 -16.42 -50.05
C ALA A 231 2.71 -16.52 -49.61
N GLU A 232 2.27 -17.74 -49.29
CA GLU A 232 0.92 -18.04 -48.83
C GLU A 232 0.95 -19.02 -47.66
N LEU A 233 0.13 -18.77 -46.64
CA LEU A 233 0.02 -19.62 -45.47
C LEU A 233 -1.43 -19.68 -44.97
N ASP A 234 -2.07 -20.83 -45.14
CA ASP A 234 -3.45 -21.07 -44.75
C ASP A 234 -3.70 -22.56 -44.40
N SER A 235 -4.96 -22.93 -44.19
CA SER A 235 -5.35 -24.30 -43.84
C SER A 235 -5.10 -25.35 -44.93
N ASN A 236 -4.89 -24.93 -46.17
CA ASN A 236 -4.70 -25.74 -47.37
C ASN A 236 -3.25 -25.75 -47.87
N THR A 237 -2.33 -24.95 -47.31
CA THR A 237 -0.92 -24.94 -47.75
C THR A 237 -0.24 -26.30 -47.60
N LEU A 238 -0.53 -27.06 -46.54
CA LEU A 238 0.14 -28.33 -46.23
C LEU A 238 -0.72 -29.56 -46.54
N THR A 239 -0.07 -30.62 -47.02
CA THR A 239 -0.66 -31.96 -47.12
C THR A 239 -0.92 -32.55 -45.72
N ALA A 240 -1.61 -33.69 -45.64
CA ALA A 240 -1.77 -34.41 -44.37
C ALA A 240 -0.41 -34.82 -43.75
N GLU A 241 0.53 -35.28 -44.59
CA GLU A 241 1.88 -35.64 -44.16
C GLU A 241 2.68 -34.42 -43.71
N GLY A 242 2.54 -33.28 -44.39
CA GLY A 242 3.13 -32.01 -43.98
C GLY A 242 2.60 -31.54 -42.62
N LYS A 243 1.29 -31.64 -42.38
CA LYS A 243 0.68 -31.29 -41.08
C LYS A 243 1.21 -32.14 -39.93
N GLU A 244 1.49 -33.42 -40.17
CA GLU A 244 2.10 -34.30 -39.17
C GLU A 244 3.59 -33.97 -38.96
N ALA A 245 4.35 -33.79 -40.04
CA ALA A 245 5.78 -33.49 -39.99
C ALA A 245 6.10 -32.14 -39.32
N TRP A 246 5.18 -31.18 -39.37
CA TRP A 246 5.33 -29.82 -38.83
C TRP A 246 4.39 -29.51 -37.67
N ALA A 247 3.80 -30.54 -37.04
CA ALA A 247 2.85 -30.39 -35.94
C ALA A 247 3.40 -29.61 -34.74
N ASP A 248 4.71 -29.67 -34.50
CA ASP A 248 5.41 -28.90 -33.47
C ASP A 248 5.45 -27.40 -33.77
N VAL A 249 5.65 -27.02 -35.04
CA VAL A 249 5.62 -25.61 -35.49
C VAL A 249 4.19 -25.09 -35.54
N LEU A 250 3.25 -25.90 -36.05
CA LEU A 250 1.82 -25.56 -36.06
C LEU A 250 1.25 -25.41 -34.64
N GLY A 251 1.76 -26.19 -33.70
CA GLY A 251 1.40 -26.10 -32.29
C GLY A 251 2.11 -24.99 -31.52
N ALA A 252 3.02 -24.24 -32.15
CA ALA A 252 3.76 -23.16 -31.50
C ALA A 252 2.81 -22.04 -31.06
N GLN A 253 3.13 -21.45 -29.91
CA GLN A 253 2.34 -20.35 -29.36
C GLN A 253 2.64 -19.07 -30.13
N VAL A 254 1.58 -18.39 -30.56
CA VAL A 254 1.66 -17.04 -31.12
C VAL A 254 1.82 -16.05 -29.97
N VAL A 255 2.95 -15.35 -29.95
CA VAL A 255 3.24 -14.28 -29.00
C VAL A 255 2.55 -12.99 -29.44
N ARG A 256 2.68 -12.65 -30.73
CA ARG A 256 2.04 -11.49 -31.35
C ARG A 256 2.06 -11.58 -32.88
N VAL A 257 1.15 -10.84 -33.52
CA VAL A 257 1.09 -10.61 -34.97
C VAL A 257 1.17 -9.10 -35.20
N TYR A 258 2.08 -8.64 -36.06
CA TYR A 258 2.31 -7.21 -36.29
C TYR A 258 2.99 -6.93 -37.63
N ASP A 259 2.82 -5.71 -38.15
CA ASP A 259 3.59 -5.21 -39.29
C ASP A 259 4.96 -4.70 -38.84
N GLY A 260 6.02 -5.35 -39.29
CA GLY A 260 7.41 -5.05 -38.96
C GLY A 260 8.25 -4.70 -40.18
N PHE A 261 9.59 -4.72 -40.00
CA PHE A 261 10.55 -4.35 -41.04
C PHE A 261 10.46 -5.24 -42.29
N TYR A 262 10.06 -6.50 -42.14
CA TYR A 262 9.89 -7.45 -43.24
C TYR A 262 8.45 -7.52 -43.77
N GLY A 263 7.54 -6.65 -43.30
CA GLY A 263 6.10 -6.74 -43.58
C GLY A 263 5.37 -7.49 -42.47
N LEU A 264 4.40 -8.32 -42.81
CA LEU A 264 3.59 -9.04 -41.82
C LEU A 264 4.43 -10.09 -41.10
N GLN A 265 4.50 -9.98 -39.78
CA GLN A 265 5.34 -10.81 -38.91
C GLN A 265 4.51 -11.49 -37.82
N VAL A 266 4.78 -12.78 -37.60
CA VAL A 266 4.20 -13.59 -36.51
C VAL A 266 5.33 -14.08 -35.62
N GLU A 267 5.34 -13.65 -34.37
CA GLU A 267 6.33 -14.09 -33.39
C GLU A 267 5.83 -15.34 -32.65
N LEU A 268 6.65 -16.39 -32.64
CA LEU A 268 6.32 -17.70 -32.11
C LEU A 268 7.23 -18.08 -30.95
N THR A 269 6.66 -18.79 -29.98
CA THR A 269 7.40 -19.39 -28.87
C THR A 269 6.94 -20.83 -28.60
N GLY A 270 7.68 -21.56 -27.77
CA GLY A 270 7.38 -22.95 -27.42
C GLY A 270 7.89 -24.00 -28.41
N VAL A 271 8.59 -23.59 -29.47
CA VAL A 271 9.26 -24.46 -30.44
C VAL A 271 10.69 -23.95 -30.69
N ARG A 272 11.62 -24.83 -31.08
CA ARG A 272 13.01 -24.43 -31.37
C ARG A 272 13.04 -23.52 -32.61
N GLY A 273 13.77 -22.39 -32.54
CA GLY A 273 13.91 -21.45 -33.66
C GLY A 273 14.33 -22.11 -34.98
N SER A 274 15.27 -23.07 -34.92
CA SER A 274 15.69 -23.87 -36.09
C SER A 274 14.55 -24.60 -36.81
N ARG A 275 13.47 -24.96 -36.11
CA ARG A 275 12.30 -25.62 -36.71
C ARG A 275 11.40 -24.61 -37.42
N ILE A 276 11.26 -23.40 -36.87
CA ILE A 276 10.53 -22.29 -37.51
C ILE A 276 11.25 -21.88 -38.79
N GLU A 277 12.58 -21.76 -38.75
CA GLU A 277 13.39 -21.45 -39.93
C GLU A 277 13.27 -22.51 -41.00
N ALA A 278 13.40 -23.79 -40.63
CA ALA A 278 13.27 -24.89 -41.56
C ALA A 278 11.87 -24.97 -42.20
N PHE A 279 10.83 -24.67 -41.42
CA PHE A 279 9.45 -24.62 -41.91
C PHE A 279 9.26 -23.49 -42.93
N ALA A 280 9.70 -22.27 -42.61
CA ALA A 280 9.59 -21.12 -43.51
C ALA A 280 10.46 -21.30 -44.77
N ALA A 281 11.66 -21.86 -44.63
CA ALA A 281 12.53 -22.19 -45.75
C ALA A 281 11.91 -23.27 -46.66
N MET A 282 11.31 -24.31 -46.08
CA MET A 282 10.62 -25.36 -46.84
C MET A 282 9.48 -24.78 -47.67
N LEU A 283 8.63 -23.92 -47.09
CA LEU A 283 7.56 -23.24 -47.85
C LEU A 283 8.11 -22.30 -48.92
N GLY A 284 9.29 -21.72 -48.70
CA GLY A 284 10.03 -20.96 -49.71
C GLY A 284 10.74 -21.80 -50.79
N GLY A 285 10.54 -23.13 -50.80
CA GLY A 285 11.13 -24.05 -51.79
C GLY A 285 12.57 -24.47 -51.50
N TYR A 286 13.10 -24.21 -50.29
CA TYR A 286 14.46 -24.58 -49.89
C TYR A 286 14.53 -25.99 -49.27
N CYS A 287 13.90 -26.98 -49.91
CA CYS A 287 13.99 -28.41 -49.58
C CYS A 287 14.14 -29.26 -50.85
N SER A 288 14.26 -30.58 -50.71
CA SER A 288 14.26 -31.45 -51.89
C SER A 288 12.87 -31.51 -52.54
N VAL A 289 12.81 -31.75 -53.85
CA VAL A 289 11.54 -31.85 -54.60
C VAL A 289 10.63 -32.92 -53.99
N ASP A 290 11.18 -34.09 -53.67
CA ASP A 290 10.45 -35.20 -53.05
C ASP A 290 9.85 -34.80 -51.68
N GLU A 291 10.55 -33.98 -50.89
CA GLU A 291 10.05 -33.48 -49.60
C GLU A 291 9.00 -32.37 -49.77
N TYR A 292 9.18 -31.50 -50.77
CA TYR A 292 8.23 -30.43 -51.07
C TYR A 292 6.88 -31.00 -51.52
N GLU A 293 6.89 -31.92 -52.51
CA GLU A 293 5.70 -32.60 -53.01
C GLU A 293 5.01 -33.45 -51.93
N ALA A 294 5.77 -33.99 -50.98
CA ALA A 294 5.21 -34.74 -49.86
C ALA A 294 4.49 -33.83 -48.84
N TRP A 295 4.95 -32.60 -48.63
CA TRP A 295 4.50 -31.74 -47.51
C TRP A 295 3.62 -30.55 -47.91
N VAL A 296 3.74 -30.05 -49.14
CA VAL A 296 3.06 -28.84 -49.63
C VAL A 296 2.09 -29.21 -50.74
N ASN A 297 0.88 -28.65 -50.71
CA ASN A 297 -0.07 -28.83 -51.82
C ASN A 297 0.33 -27.90 -52.98
N GLU A 298 0.40 -28.43 -54.21
CA GLU A 298 0.65 -27.60 -55.40
C GLU A 298 -0.58 -26.73 -55.72
N GLU A 299 -0.33 -25.47 -56.09
CA GLU A 299 -1.35 -24.61 -56.70
C GLU A 299 -1.66 -25.11 -58.11
N ASP A 300 -2.95 -25.31 -58.43
CA ASP A 300 -3.41 -25.61 -59.79
C ASP A 300 -3.15 -24.38 -60.69
N ASP A 301 -1.99 -24.33 -61.33
CA ASP A 301 -1.59 -23.34 -62.34
C ASP A 301 -2.33 -23.59 -63.68
N GLN A 302 -3.66 -23.58 -63.65
CA GLN A 302 -4.53 -23.66 -64.84
C GLN A 302 -5.53 -22.51 -64.87
N ASN A 303 -5.07 -21.30 -65.20
CA ASN A 303 -5.89 -20.37 -65.99
C ASN A 303 -5.20 -19.18 -66.68
N ASP A 304 -3.91 -19.27 -67.03
CA ASP A 304 -3.21 -18.23 -67.80
C ASP A 304 -3.20 -18.47 -69.34
N LEU A 305 -4.19 -19.20 -69.87
CA LEU A 305 -4.33 -19.48 -71.31
C LEU A 305 -5.78 -19.28 -71.79
N ALA A 306 -6.31 -18.06 -71.66
CA ALA A 306 -7.48 -17.64 -72.45
C ALA A 306 -7.44 -16.14 -72.81
N MET A 307 -6.29 -15.67 -73.31
CA MET A 307 -6.24 -14.49 -74.18
C MET A 307 -5.75 -14.95 -75.55
N THR A 308 -6.68 -15.23 -76.46
CA THR A 308 -6.65 -14.92 -77.91
C THR A 308 -7.73 -15.74 -78.62
N GLU A 309 -8.78 -15.07 -79.08
CA GLU A 309 -9.21 -15.07 -80.50
C GLU A 309 -10.55 -14.32 -80.63
N THR A 310 -10.45 -13.12 -81.22
CA THR A 310 -11.40 -12.40 -82.09
C THR A 310 -12.90 -12.41 -81.84
#